data_AF-A0A1G2DXX3-F1
#
_entry.id   AF-A0A1G2DXX3-F1
#
_cell.length_a   1.000
_cell.length_b   1.000
_cell.length_c   1.000
_cell.angle_alpha   90.00
_cell.angle_beta   90.00
_cell.angle_gamma   90.00
#
_symmetry.space_group_name_H-M   'P 1'
#
loop_
_entity.id
_entity.type
_entity.pdbx_description
1 polymer ?
#
loop_
_entity_poly.entity_id
_entity_poly.type
_entity_poly.pdbx_seq_one_letter_code
_entity_poly.pdbx_strand_id
1 'polypeptide(L)'
;MPEISQKTQKLIQGYKNWHQSLEKKEGVAVLHVDEVAASVAAFYEKIRGVIEWKEEHLLRKTAIERMLKRRFFLMEDGENIAKPLVLELIRGGHFPNDSIEETRVQAVQRLIQKYISIMKNAPPPRKEKTKNRLFEWLLGIAACEIEEVLDPPRKERALIDYMTESMVEKIEVKQGIFVFKGISEEEKRKQIYIAVQKTLFNLDHLIISYHLLKFYYPQWQNLSREQLEEITRNIYSIWKKIRKNLRKRLAEGFYRVCKRYGTPYLILGDILSQDPMAAKERIFKPESLEALIKEAYGKRLVKLKAKLLRAAIYGVISIFITKILVSLLIEIPFDKYITHQFSYLTLALNIFIPPLLMFLMVLTIRPPSKENLQRVILEVMKIVYENEQKDIYPVKLPPKRGPIMESVLFAFYLFSFIVSFGIIVWGLQKLEFGILSIIIFIIFLSLILFAGTRVRHRSKELRVEEEKETMITSFFDFLTLPFVLVGRWLSSQWERFNVLMVIFNIFIELPFKSFTEFLEQWRYFLKEKKEEIH
;
A
#
# COMPACT_ATOMS: atom_id res chain seq x y z
N MET A 1 14.88 -18.56 -34.49
CA MET A 1 13.59 -18.03 -33.99
C MET A 1 13.77 -17.72 -32.51
N PRO A 2 13.23 -16.61 -31.98
CA PRO A 2 13.40 -16.31 -30.56
C PRO A 2 12.66 -17.36 -29.72
N GLU A 3 13.39 -18.05 -28.84
CA GLU A 3 12.81 -19.03 -27.92
C GLU A 3 12.31 -18.33 -26.65
N ILE A 4 11.15 -18.76 -26.16
CA ILE A 4 10.58 -18.24 -24.90
C ILE A 4 11.39 -18.79 -23.73
N SER A 5 11.91 -17.90 -22.89
CA SER A 5 12.77 -18.29 -21.76
C SER A 5 12.06 -19.24 -20.78
N GLN A 6 12.83 -20.15 -20.17
CA GLN A 6 12.28 -21.13 -19.21
C GLN A 6 11.50 -20.47 -18.06
N LYS A 7 11.98 -19.32 -17.57
CA LYS A 7 11.30 -18.55 -16.53
C LYS A 7 9.93 -18.05 -16.99
N THR A 8 9.83 -17.60 -18.23
CA THR A 8 8.55 -17.14 -18.81
C THR A 8 7.58 -18.30 -18.99
N GLN A 9 8.07 -19.48 -19.36
CA GLN A 9 7.23 -20.69 -19.41
C GLN A 9 6.67 -21.07 -18.02
N LYS A 10 7.49 -21.00 -16.97
CA LYS A 10 7.05 -21.19 -15.58
C LYS A 10 5.99 -20.16 -15.16
N LEU A 11 6.15 -18.90 -15.56
CA LEU A 11 5.16 -17.85 -15.32
C LEU A 11 3.83 -18.16 -16.02
N ILE A 12 3.86 -18.53 -17.30
CA ILE A 12 2.66 -18.92 -18.06
C ILE A 12 1.93 -20.07 -17.35
N GLN A 13 2.65 -21.09 -16.89
CA GLN A 13 2.04 -22.19 -16.15
C GLN A 13 1.39 -21.73 -14.84
N GLY A 14 2.01 -20.79 -14.12
CA GLY A 14 1.42 -20.19 -12.91
C GLY A 14 0.08 -19.49 -13.20
N TYR A 15 -0.03 -18.79 -14.33
CA TYR A 15 -1.27 -18.14 -14.77
C TYR A 15 -2.34 -19.14 -15.22
N LYS A 16 -1.95 -20.24 -15.89
CA LYS A 16 -2.87 -21.35 -16.20
C LYS A 16 -3.44 -21.99 -14.95
N ASN A 17 -2.58 -22.30 -13.97
CA ASN A 17 -2.99 -22.87 -12.68
C ASN A 17 -3.89 -21.92 -11.87
N TRP A 18 -3.70 -20.60 -12.03
CA TRP A 18 -4.60 -19.59 -11.46
C TRP A 18 -5.96 -19.62 -12.16
N HIS A 19 -6.00 -19.60 -13.50
CA HIS A 19 -7.25 -19.65 -14.27
C HIS A 19 -8.09 -20.88 -13.93
N GLN A 20 -7.47 -22.06 -13.91
CA GLN A 20 -8.13 -23.32 -13.54
C GLN A 20 -8.67 -23.31 -12.11
N SER A 21 -8.05 -22.54 -11.20
CA SER A 21 -8.52 -22.45 -9.81
C SER A 21 -9.75 -21.55 -9.62
N LEU A 22 -10.12 -20.78 -10.64
CA LEU A 22 -11.35 -19.99 -10.65
C LEU A 22 -12.58 -20.80 -11.09
N GLU A 23 -12.37 -21.96 -11.71
CA GLU A 23 -13.47 -22.84 -12.11
C GLU A 23 -14.23 -23.32 -10.88
N LYS A 24 -15.56 -23.13 -10.90
CA LYS A 24 -16.43 -23.54 -9.79
C LYS A 24 -16.36 -25.06 -9.67
N LYS A 25 -16.07 -25.55 -8.48
CA LYS A 25 -16.19 -26.97 -8.16
C LYS A 25 -17.67 -27.29 -7.95
N GLU A 26 -18.23 -28.14 -8.80
CA GLU A 26 -19.61 -28.62 -8.66
C GLU A 26 -19.75 -29.45 -7.36
N GLY A 27 -20.87 -29.27 -6.66
CA GLY A 27 -21.20 -30.08 -5.47
C GLY A 27 -20.61 -29.63 -4.13
N VAL A 28 -20.01 -28.43 -4.03
CA VAL A 28 -19.48 -27.91 -2.75
C VAL A 28 -20.45 -26.91 -2.12
N ALA A 29 -20.77 -27.08 -0.83
CA ALA A 29 -21.58 -26.14 -0.07
C ALA A 29 -20.86 -24.78 0.07
N VAL A 30 -21.55 -23.71 -0.32
CA VAL A 30 -21.06 -22.33 -0.28
C VAL A 30 -21.88 -21.48 0.68
N LEU A 31 -21.26 -20.43 1.22
CA LEU A 31 -21.94 -19.46 2.05
C LEU A 31 -22.78 -18.50 1.21
N HIS A 32 -24.02 -18.30 1.65
CA HIS A 32 -24.98 -17.38 1.06
C HIS A 32 -25.40 -16.30 2.07
N VAL A 33 -25.63 -15.08 1.57
CA VAL A 33 -26.22 -13.97 2.34
C VAL A 33 -27.34 -13.29 1.55
N ASP A 34 -28.36 -12.75 2.23
CA ASP A 34 -29.45 -12.00 1.59
C ASP A 34 -28.92 -10.78 0.80
N GLU A 35 -29.37 -10.66 -0.45
CA GLU A 35 -28.88 -9.66 -1.41
C GLU A 35 -29.21 -8.22 -1.01
N VAL A 36 -30.32 -7.99 -0.30
CA VAL A 36 -30.74 -6.65 0.13
C VAL A 36 -29.87 -6.20 1.29
N ALA A 37 -29.65 -7.07 2.29
CA ALA A 37 -28.74 -6.80 3.39
C ALA A 37 -27.30 -6.57 2.89
N ALA A 38 -26.84 -7.38 1.92
CA ALA A 38 -25.54 -7.22 1.28
C ALA A 38 -25.44 -5.88 0.52
N SER A 39 -26.48 -5.45 -0.19
CA SER A 39 -26.50 -4.19 -0.93
C SER A 39 -26.35 -2.97 0.01
N VAL A 40 -27.05 -2.99 1.15
CA VAL A 40 -26.96 -1.93 2.17
C VAL A 40 -25.56 -1.92 2.80
N ALA A 41 -25.03 -3.09 3.19
CA ALA A 41 -23.70 -3.20 3.78
C ALA A 41 -22.58 -2.77 2.80
N ALA A 42 -22.67 -3.14 1.53
CA ALA A 42 -21.72 -2.74 0.50
C ALA A 42 -21.73 -1.22 0.24
N PHE A 43 -22.89 -0.55 0.35
CA PHE A 43 -22.98 0.91 0.25
C PHE A 43 -22.21 1.60 1.39
N TYR A 44 -22.36 1.11 2.62
CA TYR A 44 -21.63 1.65 3.76
C TYR A 44 -20.11 1.44 3.64
N GLU A 45 -19.66 0.25 3.20
CA GLU A 45 -18.23 -0.01 2.98
C GLU A 45 -17.65 0.89 1.88
N LYS A 46 -18.43 1.26 0.84
CA LYS A 46 -18.01 2.25 -0.15
C LYS A 46 -17.78 3.63 0.47
N ILE A 47 -18.68 4.12 1.32
CA ILE A 47 -18.50 5.41 2.04
C ILE A 47 -17.23 5.35 2.89
N ARG A 48 -17.04 4.25 3.62
CA ARG A 48 -15.87 4.05 4.46
C ARG A 48 -14.56 4.04 3.67
N GLY A 49 -14.54 3.37 2.51
CA GLY A 49 -13.38 3.34 1.62
C GLY A 49 -12.92 4.74 1.17
N VAL A 50 -13.86 5.69 1.05
CA VAL A 50 -13.54 7.11 0.74
C VAL A 50 -12.86 7.79 1.93
N ILE A 51 -13.30 7.52 3.15
CA ILE A 51 -12.75 8.11 4.39
C ILE A 51 -11.37 7.54 4.70
N GLU A 52 -11.17 6.23 4.56
CA GLU A 52 -9.89 5.57 4.91
C GLU A 52 -8.76 5.86 3.92
N TRP A 53 -9.06 6.36 2.71
CA TRP A 53 -8.10 6.75 1.66
C TRP A 53 -6.94 5.75 1.44
N LYS A 54 -7.24 4.45 1.51
CA LYS A 54 -6.28 3.36 1.24
C LYS A 54 -6.34 2.90 -0.22
N GLU A 55 -5.31 2.18 -0.65
CA GLU A 55 -5.31 1.53 -1.97
C GLU A 55 -6.34 0.38 -1.97
N GLU A 56 -7.02 0.17 -3.10
CA GLU A 56 -8.19 -0.71 -3.21
C GLU A 56 -7.90 -2.14 -2.75
N HIS A 57 -6.72 -2.67 -3.10
CA HIS A 57 -6.29 -4.01 -2.68
C HIS A 57 -6.01 -4.14 -1.18
N LEU A 58 -5.87 -3.03 -0.45
CA LEU A 58 -5.67 -3.04 1.01
C LEU A 58 -6.99 -2.92 1.79
N LEU A 59 -8.11 -2.66 1.11
CA LEU A 59 -9.42 -2.48 1.76
C LEU A 59 -9.89 -3.77 2.41
N ARG A 60 -9.84 -4.89 1.70
CA ARG A 60 -10.25 -6.22 2.20
C ARG A 60 -9.46 -6.61 3.46
N LYS A 61 -8.14 -6.60 3.39
CA LYS A 61 -7.26 -6.85 4.55
C LYS A 61 -7.52 -5.91 5.74
N THR A 62 -7.77 -4.62 5.48
CA THR A 62 -8.09 -3.65 6.54
C THR A 62 -9.43 -3.96 7.20
N ALA A 63 -10.45 -4.35 6.42
CA ALA A 63 -11.74 -4.78 6.93
C ALA A 63 -11.59 -6.02 7.83
N ILE A 64 -10.84 -7.04 7.38
CA ILE A 64 -10.55 -8.23 8.19
C ILE A 64 -9.85 -7.84 9.50
N GLU A 65 -8.80 -7.00 9.44
CA GLU A 65 -8.07 -6.55 10.63
C GLU A 65 -8.99 -5.84 11.65
N ARG A 66 -9.90 -4.98 11.17
CA ARG A 66 -10.90 -4.29 12.00
C ARG A 66 -11.89 -5.26 12.62
N MET A 67 -12.46 -6.17 11.83
CA MET A 67 -13.42 -7.16 12.31
C MET A 67 -12.78 -8.08 13.36
N LEU A 68 -11.53 -8.49 13.13
CA LEU A 68 -10.76 -9.24 14.12
C LEU A 68 -10.55 -8.41 15.39
N LYS A 69 -9.99 -7.19 15.31
CA LYS A 69 -9.78 -6.32 16.48
C LYS A 69 -11.02 -6.23 17.35
N ARG A 70 -12.18 -5.93 16.75
CA ARG A 70 -13.46 -5.81 17.45
C ARG A 70 -13.87 -7.09 18.17
N ARG A 71 -13.75 -8.25 17.51
CA ARG A 71 -14.13 -9.55 18.08
C ARG A 71 -13.13 -10.05 19.13
N PHE A 72 -11.85 -9.68 19.00
CA PHE A 72 -10.80 -9.99 19.97
C PHE A 72 -10.95 -9.21 21.30
N PHE A 73 -11.62 -8.05 21.32
CA PHE A 73 -11.91 -7.35 22.58
C PHE A 73 -13.07 -7.99 23.37
N LEU A 74 -13.86 -8.87 22.75
CA LEU A 74 -15.08 -9.46 23.31
C LEU A 74 -14.90 -10.93 23.75
N MET A 75 -13.66 -11.42 23.89
CA MET A 75 -13.38 -12.85 23.96
C MET A 75 -13.84 -13.55 25.25
N GLU A 76 -14.70 -14.56 25.09
CA GLU A 76 -14.68 -15.82 25.85
C GLU A 76 -14.09 -16.94 24.96
N ASP A 77 -13.43 -17.92 25.57
CA ASP A 77 -12.62 -18.90 24.85
C ASP A 77 -13.46 -19.93 24.08
N GLY A 78 -13.39 -19.87 22.75
CA GLY A 78 -13.85 -20.96 21.88
C GLY A 78 -15.01 -20.63 20.94
N GLU A 79 -15.48 -19.39 20.90
CA GLU A 79 -16.58 -19.03 20.01
C GLU A 79 -16.25 -19.24 18.51
N ASN A 80 -17.28 -19.61 17.75
CA ASN A 80 -17.23 -19.82 16.30
C ASN A 80 -17.15 -18.47 15.56
N ILE A 81 -16.01 -17.79 15.68
CA ILE A 81 -15.75 -16.44 15.15
C ILE A 81 -15.64 -16.44 13.62
N ALA A 82 -15.14 -17.53 13.03
CA ALA A 82 -14.87 -17.60 11.60
C ALA A 82 -16.13 -17.43 10.75
N LYS A 83 -17.23 -18.12 11.07
CA LYS A 83 -18.46 -18.06 10.25
C LYS A 83 -19.06 -16.64 10.24
N PRO A 84 -19.30 -15.97 11.38
CA PRO A 84 -19.76 -14.59 11.40
C PRO A 84 -18.78 -13.60 10.73
N LEU A 85 -17.46 -13.82 10.85
CA LEU A 85 -16.46 -13.00 10.19
C LEU A 85 -16.58 -13.10 8.66
N VAL A 86 -16.67 -14.32 8.13
CA VAL A 86 -16.75 -14.54 6.67
C VAL A 86 -18.07 -14.02 6.11
N LEU A 87 -19.20 -14.23 6.79
CA LEU A 87 -20.50 -13.68 6.38
C LEU A 87 -20.47 -12.15 6.35
N GLU A 88 -19.84 -11.50 7.34
CA GLU A 88 -19.70 -10.03 7.36
C GLU A 88 -18.84 -9.52 6.18
N LEU A 89 -17.81 -10.26 5.77
CA LEU A 89 -16.99 -9.91 4.60
C LEU A 89 -17.77 -10.06 3.28
N ILE A 90 -18.64 -11.06 3.17
CA ILE A 90 -19.54 -11.23 2.02
C ILE A 90 -20.57 -10.08 2.00
N ARG A 91 -21.22 -9.77 3.13
CA ARG A 91 -22.16 -8.64 3.26
C ARG A 91 -21.53 -7.32 2.84
N GLY A 92 -20.31 -7.04 3.31
CA GLY A 92 -19.58 -5.82 2.96
C GLY A 92 -19.14 -5.73 1.49
N GLY A 93 -19.37 -6.77 0.69
CA GLY A 93 -18.99 -6.83 -0.72
C GLY A 93 -17.49 -7.07 -0.95
N HIS A 94 -16.76 -7.54 0.06
CA HIS A 94 -15.33 -7.87 -0.08
C HIS A 94 -15.09 -9.20 -0.82
N PHE A 95 -16.09 -10.08 -0.79
CA PHE A 95 -16.16 -11.31 -1.56
C PHE A 95 -17.54 -11.42 -2.23
N PRO A 96 -17.63 -12.03 -3.43
CA PRO A 96 -18.92 -12.31 -4.05
C PRO A 96 -19.78 -13.25 -3.19
N ASN A 97 -21.11 -13.15 -3.35
CA ASN A 97 -22.01 -14.13 -2.76
C ASN A 97 -21.77 -15.51 -3.39
N ASP A 98 -22.01 -16.58 -2.63
CA ASP A 98 -21.91 -17.97 -3.10
C ASP A 98 -20.52 -18.36 -3.65
N SER A 99 -19.45 -17.68 -3.22
CA SER A 99 -18.08 -17.94 -3.70
C SER A 99 -17.18 -18.66 -2.69
N ILE A 100 -17.51 -18.62 -1.40
CA ILE A 100 -16.67 -19.17 -0.33
C ILE A 100 -17.25 -20.50 0.14
N GLU A 101 -16.44 -21.56 0.02
CA GLU A 101 -16.75 -22.90 0.50
C GLU A 101 -16.80 -22.96 2.03
N GLU A 102 -17.73 -23.72 2.60
CA GLU A 102 -17.83 -23.88 4.07
C GLU A 102 -16.55 -24.48 4.69
N THR A 103 -15.83 -25.32 3.96
CA THR A 103 -14.55 -25.91 4.38
C THR A 103 -13.48 -24.84 4.66
N ARG A 104 -13.50 -23.71 3.95
CA ARG A 104 -12.57 -22.59 4.18
C ARG A 104 -12.88 -21.87 5.47
N VAL A 105 -14.13 -21.87 5.93
CA VAL A 105 -14.52 -21.30 7.23
C VAL A 105 -13.83 -22.06 8.36
N GLN A 106 -13.77 -23.39 8.28
CA GLN A 106 -13.05 -24.22 9.26
C GLN A 106 -11.54 -23.96 9.24
N ALA A 107 -10.96 -23.71 8.06
CA ALA A 107 -9.56 -23.30 7.93
C ALA A 107 -9.31 -21.94 8.60
N VAL A 108 -10.20 -20.97 8.38
CA VAL A 108 -10.15 -19.65 9.05
C VAL A 108 -10.27 -19.79 10.57
N GLN A 109 -11.14 -20.68 11.08
CA GLN A 109 -11.27 -20.90 12.53
C GLN A 109 -9.97 -21.43 13.15
N ARG A 110 -9.35 -22.44 12.53
CA ARG A 110 -8.06 -23.00 12.98
C ARG A 110 -6.95 -21.96 12.99
N LEU A 111 -6.92 -21.11 11.96
CA LEU A 111 -5.99 -19.99 11.86
C LEU A 111 -6.21 -18.99 13.01
N ILE A 112 -7.46 -18.58 13.26
CA ILE A 112 -7.77 -17.65 14.36
C ILE A 112 -7.29 -18.22 15.70
N GLN A 113 -7.57 -19.51 15.97
CA GLN A 113 -7.11 -20.20 17.17
C GLN A 113 -5.58 -20.23 17.31
N LYS A 114 -4.85 -20.45 16.20
CA LYS A 114 -3.37 -20.37 16.18
C LYS A 114 -2.89 -19.02 16.69
N TYR A 115 -3.46 -17.91 16.19
CA TYR A 115 -3.05 -16.57 16.61
C TYR A 115 -3.48 -16.24 18.05
N ILE A 116 -4.67 -16.68 18.48
CA ILE A 116 -5.09 -16.57 19.89
C ILE A 116 -4.08 -17.25 20.81
N SER A 117 -3.68 -18.47 20.47
CA SER A 117 -2.70 -19.25 21.25
C SER A 117 -1.35 -18.53 21.35
N ILE A 118 -0.82 -18.01 20.22
CA ILE A 118 0.42 -17.24 20.22
C ILE A 118 0.30 -16.00 21.12
N MET A 119 -0.83 -15.27 21.03
CA MET A 119 -1.01 -14.02 21.77
C MET A 119 -1.15 -14.24 23.27
N LYS A 120 -1.81 -15.31 23.70
CA LYS A 120 -1.97 -15.65 25.12
C LYS A 120 -0.69 -16.19 25.76
N ASN A 121 0.03 -17.03 25.02
CA ASN A 121 1.19 -17.75 25.53
C ASN A 121 2.52 -17.03 25.23
N ALA A 122 2.48 -15.85 24.59
CA ALA A 122 3.67 -15.04 24.36
C ALA A 122 4.30 -14.58 25.68
N PRO A 123 5.64 -14.58 25.79
CA PRO A 123 6.31 -14.17 27.02
C PRO A 123 5.99 -12.70 27.37
N PRO A 124 5.91 -12.35 28.66
CA PRO A 124 5.61 -10.98 29.07
C PRO A 124 6.74 -10.02 28.64
N PRO A 125 6.43 -8.91 27.95
CA PRO A 125 7.44 -7.95 27.54
C PRO A 125 7.84 -7.04 28.71
N ARG A 126 9.04 -6.44 28.63
CA ARG A 126 9.51 -5.43 29.61
C ARG A 126 8.66 -4.14 29.66
N LYS A 127 7.81 -3.87 28.65
CA LYS A 127 6.97 -2.65 28.56
C LYS A 127 5.62 -2.99 27.94
N GLU A 128 4.54 -2.52 28.54
CA GLU A 128 3.15 -2.78 28.07
C GLU A 128 2.91 -2.26 26.65
N LYS A 129 3.45 -1.08 26.30
CA LYS A 129 3.39 -0.54 24.93
C LYS A 129 3.98 -1.49 23.88
N THR A 130 4.92 -2.36 24.26
CA THR A 130 5.50 -3.35 23.35
C THR A 130 4.55 -4.53 23.13
N LYS A 131 3.81 -4.93 24.16
CA LYS A 131 2.76 -5.95 24.10
C LYS A 131 1.67 -5.54 23.09
N ASN A 132 1.15 -4.32 23.25
CA ASN A 132 0.08 -3.80 22.37
C ASN A 132 0.53 -3.71 20.92
N ARG A 133 1.77 -3.28 20.66
CA ARG A 133 2.33 -3.25 19.30
C ARG A 133 2.54 -4.63 18.69
N LEU A 134 2.91 -5.62 19.49
CA LEU A 134 3.02 -7.00 19.01
C LEU A 134 1.63 -7.56 18.69
N PHE A 135 0.65 -7.30 19.55
CA PHE A 135 -0.75 -7.69 19.35
C PHE A 135 -1.32 -7.10 18.06
N GLU A 136 -1.16 -5.78 17.85
CA GLU A 136 -1.54 -5.12 16.59
C GLU A 136 -0.86 -5.74 15.38
N TRP A 137 0.43 -6.05 15.49
CA TRP A 137 1.18 -6.69 14.41
C TRP A 137 0.64 -8.11 14.12
N LEU A 138 0.42 -8.93 15.14
CA LEU A 138 -0.10 -10.30 15.00
C LEU A 138 -1.50 -10.31 14.39
N LEU A 139 -2.39 -9.41 14.80
CA LEU A 139 -3.70 -9.23 14.17
C LEU A 139 -3.59 -8.83 12.70
N GLY A 140 -2.64 -7.95 12.37
CA GLY A 140 -2.32 -7.59 10.99
C GLY A 140 -1.84 -8.79 10.17
N ILE A 141 -1.00 -9.66 10.73
CA ILE A 141 -0.57 -10.90 10.06
C ILE A 141 -1.74 -11.88 9.91
N ALA A 142 -2.56 -12.05 10.95
CA ALA A 142 -3.74 -12.91 10.91
C ALA A 142 -4.71 -12.46 9.80
N ALA A 143 -4.93 -11.16 9.65
CA ALA A 143 -5.76 -10.62 8.58
C ALA A 143 -5.21 -10.97 7.19
N CYS A 144 -3.88 -10.85 6.97
CA CYS A 144 -3.24 -11.26 5.72
C CYS A 144 -3.41 -12.76 5.44
N GLU A 145 -3.27 -13.60 6.47
CA GLU A 145 -3.40 -15.05 6.30
C GLU A 145 -4.85 -15.47 6.04
N ILE A 146 -5.85 -14.83 6.68
CA ILE A 146 -7.27 -15.06 6.39
C ILE A 146 -7.60 -14.66 4.95
N GLU A 147 -7.12 -13.50 4.51
CA GLU A 147 -7.29 -13.06 3.12
C GLU A 147 -6.71 -14.07 2.13
N GLU A 148 -5.48 -14.57 2.38
CA GLU A 148 -4.86 -15.59 1.52
C GLU A 148 -5.63 -16.91 1.52
N VAL A 149 -6.20 -17.34 2.66
CA VAL A 149 -7.01 -18.57 2.74
C VAL A 149 -8.32 -18.43 1.98
N LEU A 150 -8.97 -17.26 2.05
CA LEU A 150 -10.25 -17.02 1.39
C LEU A 150 -10.09 -16.80 -0.12
N ASP A 151 -9.06 -16.06 -0.55
CA ASP A 151 -8.77 -15.77 -1.96
C ASP A 151 -7.24 -15.75 -2.21
N PRO A 152 -6.64 -16.92 -2.51
CA PRO A 152 -5.20 -17.03 -2.70
C PRO A 152 -4.70 -16.22 -3.91
N PRO A 153 -3.73 -15.30 -3.75
CA PRO A 153 -3.24 -14.42 -4.82
C PRO A 153 -2.23 -15.15 -5.74
N ARG A 154 -2.70 -16.19 -6.44
CA ARG A 154 -1.84 -17.11 -7.23
C ARG A 154 -1.12 -16.39 -8.37
N LYS A 155 -1.82 -15.54 -9.12
CA LYS A 155 -1.23 -14.80 -10.26
C LYS A 155 -0.20 -13.76 -9.79
N GLU A 156 -0.48 -13.05 -8.70
CA GLU A 156 0.42 -12.05 -8.13
C GLU A 156 1.68 -12.72 -7.62
N ARG A 157 1.54 -13.86 -6.94
CA ARG A 157 2.68 -14.64 -6.43
C ARG A 157 3.55 -15.18 -7.55
N ALA A 158 2.96 -15.71 -8.61
CA ALA A 158 3.71 -16.16 -9.78
C ALA A 158 4.52 -15.01 -10.41
N LEU A 159 3.95 -13.80 -10.49
CA LEU A 159 4.65 -12.64 -11.03
C LEU A 159 5.76 -12.12 -10.10
N ILE A 160 5.53 -12.11 -8.77
CA ILE A 160 6.53 -11.76 -7.76
C ILE A 160 7.72 -12.72 -7.85
N ASP A 161 7.46 -14.03 -7.89
CA ASP A 161 8.51 -15.05 -7.95
C ASP A 161 9.32 -14.91 -9.25
N TYR A 162 8.64 -14.73 -10.38
CA TYR A 162 9.28 -14.51 -11.68
C TYR A 162 10.18 -13.27 -11.72
N MET A 163 9.68 -12.11 -11.26
CA MET A 163 10.51 -10.90 -11.20
C MET A 163 11.67 -11.05 -10.20
N THR A 164 11.45 -11.73 -9.08
CA THR A 164 12.51 -11.98 -8.09
C THR A 164 13.63 -12.84 -8.67
N GLU A 165 13.29 -13.95 -9.35
CA GLU A 165 14.26 -14.83 -10.02
C GLU A 165 15.02 -14.11 -11.14
N SER A 166 14.35 -13.23 -11.89
CA SER A 166 15.02 -12.42 -12.92
C SER A 166 15.95 -11.36 -12.32
N MET A 167 15.51 -10.64 -11.28
CA MET A 167 16.28 -9.57 -10.66
C MET A 167 17.47 -10.07 -9.84
N VAL A 168 17.39 -11.28 -9.26
CA VAL A 168 18.54 -11.89 -8.55
C VAL A 168 19.74 -12.09 -9.49
N GLU A 169 19.48 -12.44 -10.74
CA GLU A 169 20.53 -12.60 -11.76
C GLU A 169 21.01 -11.27 -12.33
N LYS A 170 20.11 -10.30 -12.54
CA LYS A 170 20.45 -9.03 -13.16
C LYS A 170 21.09 -8.02 -12.20
N ILE A 171 20.83 -8.12 -10.89
CA ILE A 171 21.34 -7.15 -9.91
C ILE A 171 22.71 -7.57 -9.39
N GLU A 172 23.70 -6.70 -9.55
CA GLU A 172 25.02 -6.86 -8.94
C GLU A 172 25.25 -5.82 -7.83
N VAL A 173 25.75 -6.27 -6.69
CA VAL A 173 26.11 -5.36 -5.58
C VAL A 173 27.59 -5.00 -5.72
N LYS A 174 27.88 -3.80 -6.24
CA LYS A 174 29.25 -3.30 -6.29
C LYS A 174 29.71 -2.97 -4.87
N GLN A 175 30.66 -3.75 -4.35
CA GLN A 175 31.31 -3.46 -3.08
C GLN A 175 32.17 -2.21 -3.27
N GLY A 176 31.85 -1.13 -2.56
CA GLY A 176 32.74 0.02 -2.49
C GLY A 176 34.04 -0.35 -1.79
N ILE A 177 35.10 0.40 -2.07
CA ILE A 177 36.51 0.24 -1.62
C ILE A 177 36.66 0.09 -0.07
N PHE A 178 35.60 0.25 0.73
CA PHE A 178 35.60 0.25 2.20
C PHE A 178 34.55 -0.69 2.86
N VAL A 179 34.14 -1.79 2.23
CA VAL A 179 33.18 -2.75 2.85
C VAL A 179 33.87 -4.05 3.25
N PHE A 180 34.26 -4.15 4.53
CA PHE A 180 34.54 -5.45 5.16
C PHE A 180 33.22 -6.26 5.27
N LYS A 181 33.19 -7.43 4.61
CA LYS A 181 32.09 -8.39 4.43
C LYS A 181 30.98 -7.95 3.45
N GLY A 182 30.96 -8.60 2.28
CA GLY A 182 29.86 -8.54 1.31
C GLY A 182 28.52 -9.01 1.87
N ILE A 183 27.44 -8.79 1.10
CA ILE A 183 26.09 -9.30 1.41
C ILE A 183 26.02 -10.77 1.01
N SER A 184 25.44 -11.65 1.83
CA SER A 184 25.20 -13.04 1.43
C SER A 184 24.15 -13.12 0.33
N GLU A 185 24.27 -14.10 -0.57
CA GLU A 185 23.29 -14.29 -1.67
C GLU A 185 21.85 -14.49 -1.15
N GLU A 186 21.69 -15.16 -0.01
CA GLU A 186 20.38 -15.30 0.64
C GLU A 186 19.81 -13.95 1.09
N GLU A 187 20.65 -13.06 1.61
CA GLU A 187 20.22 -11.72 2.01
C GLU A 187 19.95 -10.83 0.80
N LYS A 188 20.74 -10.95 -0.29
CA LYS A 188 20.48 -10.29 -1.57
C LYS A 188 19.10 -10.70 -2.10
N ARG A 189 18.84 -12.00 -2.23
CA ARG A 189 17.55 -12.54 -2.71
C ARG A 189 16.38 -12.03 -1.88
N LYS A 190 16.53 -11.99 -0.56
CA LYS A 190 15.50 -11.53 0.38
C LYS A 190 15.20 -10.04 0.25
N GLN A 191 16.22 -9.20 0.09
CA GLN A 191 16.03 -7.76 -0.13
C GLN A 191 15.40 -7.48 -1.50
N ILE A 192 15.77 -8.25 -2.54
CA ILE A 192 15.12 -8.20 -3.85
C ILE A 192 13.66 -8.64 -3.75
N TYR A 193 13.36 -9.73 -3.06
CA TYR A 193 11.99 -10.22 -2.85
C TYR A 193 11.10 -9.17 -2.16
N ILE A 194 11.62 -8.47 -1.14
CA ILE A 194 10.92 -7.34 -0.49
C ILE A 194 10.72 -6.18 -1.48
N ALA A 195 11.74 -5.84 -2.26
CA ALA A 195 11.69 -4.75 -3.23
C ALA A 195 10.68 -5.00 -4.37
N VAL A 196 10.63 -6.24 -4.88
CA VAL A 196 9.71 -6.68 -5.93
C VAL A 196 8.26 -6.58 -5.46
N GLN A 197 7.95 -7.07 -4.26
CA GLN A 197 6.62 -6.96 -3.67
C GLN A 197 6.12 -5.52 -3.54
N LYS A 198 7.00 -4.60 -3.08
CA LYS A 198 6.69 -3.17 -3.03
C LYS A 198 6.56 -2.54 -4.42
N THR A 199 7.24 -3.10 -5.42
CA THR A 199 7.27 -2.54 -6.77
C THR A 199 6.03 -2.92 -7.57
N LEU A 200 5.69 -4.22 -7.62
CA LEU A 200 4.63 -4.71 -8.49
C LEU A 200 3.24 -4.35 -7.95
N PHE A 201 3.02 -4.53 -6.65
CA PHE A 201 1.68 -4.45 -6.06
C PHE A 201 1.59 -3.48 -4.89
N ASN A 202 2.65 -2.71 -4.64
CA ASN A 202 2.73 -1.76 -3.53
C ASN A 202 2.26 -2.38 -2.19
N LEU A 203 2.65 -3.64 -1.93
CA LEU A 203 2.20 -4.40 -0.77
C LEU A 203 2.61 -3.67 0.52
N ASP A 204 1.69 -3.62 1.49
CA ASP A 204 1.95 -2.95 2.76
C ASP A 204 2.98 -3.72 3.60
N HIS A 205 3.46 -3.07 4.67
CA HIS A 205 4.46 -3.67 5.53
C HIS A 205 3.98 -4.94 6.25
N LEU A 206 2.67 -5.13 6.43
CA LEU A 206 2.09 -6.29 7.11
C LEU A 206 2.00 -7.49 6.17
N ILE A 207 1.58 -7.30 4.92
CA ILE A 207 1.60 -8.35 3.88
C ILE A 207 3.04 -8.82 3.65
N ILE A 208 3.99 -7.89 3.50
CA ILE A 208 5.40 -8.27 3.32
C ILE A 208 5.94 -8.97 4.58
N SER A 209 5.53 -8.54 5.79
CA SER A 209 5.92 -9.23 7.04
C SER A 209 5.41 -10.68 7.04
N TYR A 210 4.18 -10.90 6.60
CA TYR A 210 3.58 -12.23 6.49
C TYR A 210 4.29 -13.09 5.44
N HIS A 211 4.62 -12.54 4.27
CA HIS A 211 5.42 -13.26 3.28
C HIS A 211 6.83 -13.58 3.78
N LEU A 212 7.44 -12.71 4.59
CA LEU A 212 8.72 -12.99 5.24
C LEU A 212 8.59 -14.06 6.33
N LEU A 213 7.46 -14.14 7.04
CA LEU A 213 7.19 -15.26 7.96
C LEU A 213 7.17 -16.58 7.21
N LYS A 214 6.45 -16.67 6.07
CA LYS A 214 6.42 -17.86 5.23
C LYS A 214 7.78 -18.20 4.63
N PHE A 215 8.60 -17.18 4.35
CA PHE A 215 9.98 -17.39 3.90
C PHE A 215 10.84 -18.04 4.99
N TYR A 216 10.67 -17.67 6.26
CA TYR A 216 11.40 -18.29 7.38
C TYR A 216 10.79 -19.60 7.86
N TYR A 217 9.48 -19.74 7.75
CA TYR A 217 8.69 -20.86 8.23
C TYR A 217 7.77 -21.33 7.09
N PRO A 218 8.26 -22.17 6.14
CA PRO A 218 7.47 -22.60 4.99
C PRO A 218 6.15 -23.29 5.35
N GLN A 219 6.09 -23.93 6.52
CA GLN A 219 4.91 -24.60 7.07
C GLN A 219 4.01 -23.68 7.93
N TRP A 220 4.11 -22.35 7.79
CA TRP A 220 3.36 -21.38 8.63
C TRP A 220 1.84 -21.62 8.70
N GLN A 221 1.24 -22.13 7.62
CA GLN A 221 -0.18 -22.46 7.57
C GLN A 221 -0.54 -23.71 8.39
N ASN A 222 0.39 -24.68 8.47
CA ASN A 222 0.21 -25.98 9.11
C ASN A 222 1.37 -26.25 10.07
N LEU A 223 1.45 -25.46 11.15
CA LEU A 223 2.50 -25.62 12.17
C LEU A 223 2.21 -26.83 13.07
N SER A 224 3.24 -27.61 13.38
CA SER A 224 3.15 -28.60 14.46
C SER A 224 3.03 -27.90 15.82
N ARG A 225 2.54 -28.63 16.83
CA ARG A 225 2.44 -28.10 18.20
C ARG A 225 3.79 -27.63 18.74
N GLU A 226 4.84 -28.40 18.50
CA GLU A 226 6.21 -28.07 18.92
C GLU A 226 6.72 -26.79 18.25
N GLN A 227 6.52 -26.65 16.93
CA GLN A 227 6.88 -25.43 16.20
C GLN A 227 6.11 -24.21 16.70
N LEU A 228 4.81 -24.38 16.97
CA LEU A 228 3.97 -23.30 17.50
C LEU A 228 4.48 -22.82 18.86
N GLU A 229 4.84 -23.74 19.75
CA GLU A 229 5.41 -23.41 21.06
C GLU A 229 6.78 -22.72 20.95
N GLU A 230 7.64 -23.17 20.02
CA GLU A 230 8.94 -22.55 19.76
C GLU A 230 8.78 -21.11 19.22
N ILE A 231 7.91 -20.93 18.22
CA ILE A 231 7.60 -19.62 17.63
C ILE A 231 7.03 -18.69 18.70
N THR A 232 6.12 -19.19 19.53
CA THR A 232 5.49 -18.41 20.59
C THR A 232 6.52 -17.92 21.61
N ARG A 233 7.44 -18.79 22.05
CA ARG A 233 8.55 -18.42 22.94
C ARG A 233 9.46 -17.35 22.32
N ASN A 234 9.69 -17.40 21.01
CA ASN A 234 10.60 -16.53 20.29
C ASN A 234 9.94 -15.34 19.56
N ILE A 235 8.65 -15.10 19.77
CA ILE A 235 7.85 -14.22 18.90
C ILE A 235 8.38 -12.77 18.82
N TYR A 236 8.89 -12.22 19.92
CA TYR A 236 9.49 -10.88 19.93
C TYR A 236 10.79 -10.81 19.12
N SER A 237 11.59 -11.87 19.14
CA SER A 237 12.83 -11.97 18.35
C SER A 237 12.50 -12.04 16.86
N ILE A 238 11.51 -12.86 16.50
CA ILE A 238 10.99 -12.99 15.13
C ILE A 238 10.47 -11.63 14.63
N TRP A 239 9.62 -10.96 15.42
CA TRP A 239 9.08 -9.65 15.09
C TRP A 239 10.19 -8.60 14.88
N LYS A 240 11.19 -8.56 15.78
CA LYS A 240 12.33 -7.66 15.67
C LYS A 240 13.19 -7.96 14.43
N LYS A 241 13.39 -9.23 14.09
CA LYS A 241 14.13 -9.68 12.90
C LYS A 241 13.44 -9.21 11.61
N ILE A 242 12.13 -9.42 11.48
CA ILE A 242 11.34 -8.98 10.32
C ILE A 242 11.39 -7.45 10.20
N ARG A 243 11.14 -6.73 11.30
CA ARG A 243 11.18 -5.27 11.31
C ARG A 243 12.55 -4.71 10.92
N LYS A 244 13.63 -5.37 11.35
CA LYS A 244 15.00 -5.00 10.96
C LYS A 244 15.19 -5.17 9.44
N ASN A 245 14.72 -6.28 8.85
CA ASN A 245 14.84 -6.53 7.42
C ASN A 245 14.05 -5.55 6.56
N LEU A 246 12.86 -5.14 6.99
CA LEU A 246 12.05 -4.14 6.28
C LEU A 246 12.65 -2.73 6.29
N ARG A 247 13.53 -2.43 7.27
CA ARG A 247 14.13 -1.11 7.49
C ARG A 247 15.62 -1.04 7.13
N LYS A 248 16.18 -2.06 6.48
CA LYS A 248 17.60 -2.02 6.11
C LYS A 248 17.86 -0.90 5.11
N ARG A 249 18.94 -0.15 5.34
CA ARG A 249 19.44 0.91 4.44
C ARG A 249 19.65 0.42 3.00
N LEU A 250 19.99 -0.86 2.84
CA LEU A 250 20.18 -1.53 1.56
C LEU A 250 18.89 -1.67 0.74
N ALA A 251 17.74 -1.73 1.40
CA ALA A 251 16.45 -1.97 0.76
C ALA A 251 16.09 -0.89 -0.26
N GLU A 252 16.56 0.35 -0.06
CA GLU A 252 16.27 1.47 -0.97
C GLU A 252 16.96 1.32 -2.33
N GLY A 253 18.19 0.79 -2.36
CA GLY A 253 18.93 0.56 -3.59
C GLY A 253 18.26 -0.51 -4.46
N PHE A 254 17.93 -1.66 -3.86
CA PHE A 254 17.19 -2.72 -4.53
C PHE A 254 15.80 -2.26 -4.99
N TYR A 255 15.08 -1.51 -4.13
CA TYR A 255 13.77 -0.96 -4.48
C TYR A 255 13.85 0.00 -5.67
N ARG A 256 14.86 0.86 -5.75
CA ARG A 256 15.02 1.79 -6.88
C ARG A 256 15.21 1.05 -8.21
N VAL A 257 16.05 0.01 -8.23
CA VAL A 257 16.28 -0.81 -9.42
C VAL A 257 15.02 -1.58 -9.79
N CYS A 258 14.39 -2.28 -8.84
CA CYS A 258 13.16 -3.01 -9.09
C CYS A 258 12.08 -2.06 -9.63
N LYS A 259 11.88 -0.89 -9.00
CA LYS A 259 10.88 0.11 -9.40
C LYS A 259 11.04 0.56 -10.84
N ARG A 260 12.27 0.80 -11.29
CA ARG A 260 12.57 1.22 -12.67
C ARG A 260 12.12 0.18 -13.71
N TYR A 261 12.31 -1.09 -13.41
CA TYR A 261 12.03 -2.19 -14.33
C TYR A 261 10.74 -2.95 -14.00
N GLY A 262 9.92 -2.48 -13.06
CA GLY A 262 8.68 -3.18 -12.66
C GLY A 262 7.57 -3.13 -13.71
N THR A 263 7.49 -2.04 -14.48
CA THR A 263 6.44 -1.83 -15.50
C THR A 263 6.39 -2.94 -16.56
N PRO A 264 7.52 -3.35 -17.17
CA PRO A 264 7.55 -4.50 -18.07
C PRO A 264 6.92 -5.78 -17.51
N TYR A 265 7.21 -6.15 -16.26
CA TYR A 265 6.63 -7.34 -15.62
C TYR A 265 5.12 -7.19 -15.41
N LEU A 266 4.67 -6.01 -14.99
CA LEU A 266 3.24 -5.72 -14.84
C LEU A 266 2.48 -5.82 -16.16
N ILE A 267 3.08 -5.36 -17.25
CA ILE A 267 2.47 -5.47 -18.58
C ILE A 267 2.42 -6.92 -19.04
N LEU A 268 3.49 -7.68 -18.83
CA LEU A 268 3.46 -9.11 -19.11
C LEU A 268 2.37 -9.82 -18.31
N GLY A 269 2.23 -9.51 -17.01
CA GLY A 269 1.16 -10.04 -16.17
C GLY A 269 -0.24 -9.70 -16.67
N ASP A 270 -0.45 -8.48 -17.20
CA ASP A 270 -1.73 -8.10 -17.81
C ASP A 270 -2.01 -8.90 -19.09
N ILE A 271 -1.01 -9.09 -19.94
CA ILE A 271 -1.14 -9.88 -21.18
C ILE A 271 -1.52 -11.33 -20.83
N LEU A 272 -0.83 -11.91 -19.85
CA LEU A 272 -1.09 -13.28 -19.40
C LEU A 272 -2.45 -13.43 -18.70
N SER A 273 -2.97 -12.37 -18.07
CA SER A 273 -4.28 -12.39 -17.40
C SER A 273 -5.45 -12.40 -18.38
N GLN A 274 -5.29 -11.90 -19.60
CA GLN A 274 -6.38 -11.77 -20.57
C GLN A 274 -6.81 -13.11 -21.17
N ASP A 275 -5.84 -13.96 -21.51
CA ASP A 275 -6.09 -15.32 -22.01
C ASP A 275 -4.97 -16.26 -21.56
N PRO A 276 -5.05 -16.79 -20.33
CA PRO A 276 -4.00 -17.65 -19.77
C PRO A 276 -3.75 -18.92 -20.57
N MET A 277 -4.76 -19.45 -21.26
CA MET A 277 -4.68 -20.72 -21.98
C MET A 277 -3.95 -20.55 -23.32
N ALA A 278 -4.30 -19.51 -24.09
CA ALA A 278 -3.67 -19.20 -25.38
C ALA A 278 -2.41 -18.30 -25.25
N ALA A 279 -2.04 -17.89 -24.03
CA ALA A 279 -0.92 -16.98 -23.76
C ALA A 279 0.39 -17.40 -24.44
N LYS A 280 0.73 -18.69 -24.42
CA LYS A 280 1.99 -19.20 -25.01
C LYS A 280 2.05 -18.95 -26.51
N GLU A 281 0.96 -19.20 -27.23
CA GLU A 281 0.87 -19.02 -28.68
C GLU A 281 0.89 -17.54 -29.07
N ARG A 282 0.17 -16.71 -28.31
CA ARG A 282 0.09 -15.26 -28.54
C ARG A 282 1.41 -14.53 -28.33
N ILE A 283 2.21 -14.99 -27.38
CA ILE A 283 3.51 -14.39 -27.00
C ILE A 283 4.66 -14.95 -27.85
N PHE A 284 4.45 -16.07 -28.57
CA PHE A 284 5.51 -16.70 -29.36
C PHE A 284 6.03 -15.80 -30.49
N LYS A 285 5.13 -15.09 -31.20
CA LYS A 285 5.51 -14.17 -32.29
C LYS A 285 5.82 -12.75 -31.77
N PRO A 286 7.00 -12.17 -32.06
CA PRO A 286 7.36 -10.82 -31.59
C PRO A 286 6.37 -9.73 -32.01
N GLU A 287 5.84 -9.78 -33.23
CA GLU A 287 4.90 -8.76 -33.73
C GLU A 287 3.57 -8.80 -32.98
N SER A 288 3.10 -10.02 -32.66
CA SER A 288 1.91 -10.25 -31.85
C SER A 288 2.13 -9.74 -30.42
N LEU A 289 3.29 -10.05 -29.83
CA LEU A 289 3.64 -9.58 -28.49
C LEU A 289 3.73 -8.05 -28.44
N GLU A 290 4.30 -7.39 -29.45
CA GLU A 290 4.36 -5.93 -29.52
C GLU A 290 2.97 -5.29 -29.52
N ALA A 291 2.03 -5.83 -30.30
CA ALA A 291 0.65 -5.35 -30.33
C ALA A 291 -0.02 -5.49 -28.94
N LEU A 292 0.16 -6.63 -28.29
CA LEU A 292 -0.38 -6.89 -26.93
C LEU A 292 0.24 -5.95 -25.89
N ILE A 293 1.54 -5.65 -25.98
CA ILE A 293 2.22 -4.68 -25.11
C ILE A 293 1.62 -3.28 -25.29
N LYS A 294 1.42 -2.83 -26.54
CA LYS A 294 0.83 -1.51 -26.83
C LYS A 294 -0.57 -1.39 -26.24
N GLU A 295 -1.39 -2.43 -26.38
CA GLU A 295 -2.75 -2.46 -25.84
C GLU A 295 -2.75 -2.42 -24.30
N ALA A 296 -1.96 -3.29 -23.64
CA ALA A 296 -1.87 -3.36 -22.19
C ALA A 296 -1.30 -2.08 -21.58
N TYR A 297 -0.25 -1.50 -22.18
CA TYR A 297 0.31 -0.21 -21.77
C TYR A 297 -0.72 0.93 -21.93
N GLY A 298 -1.45 0.95 -23.05
CA GLY A 298 -2.51 1.94 -23.29
C GLY A 298 -3.59 1.90 -22.21
N LYS A 299 -4.09 0.70 -21.86
CA LYS A 299 -5.05 0.51 -20.76
C LYS A 299 -4.51 1.03 -19.42
N ARG A 300 -3.25 0.73 -19.08
CA ARG A 300 -2.60 1.25 -17.86
C ARG A 300 -2.43 2.76 -17.87
N LEU A 301 -2.06 3.35 -19.01
CA LEU A 301 -1.87 4.79 -19.14
C LEU A 301 -3.19 5.55 -18.92
N VAL A 302 -4.31 5.06 -19.48
CA VAL A 302 -5.63 5.65 -19.26
C VAL A 302 -6.03 5.58 -17.78
N LYS A 303 -5.86 4.41 -17.15
CA LYS A 303 -6.12 4.23 -15.71
C LYS A 303 -5.25 5.14 -14.85
N LEU A 304 -3.96 5.27 -15.17
CA LEU A 304 -3.03 6.16 -14.46
C LEU A 304 -3.46 7.62 -14.56
N LYS A 305 -3.80 8.11 -15.77
CA LYS A 305 -4.29 9.48 -15.97
C LYS A 305 -5.56 9.75 -15.14
N ALA A 306 -6.53 8.84 -15.17
CA ALA A 306 -7.75 8.98 -14.38
C ALA A 306 -7.48 8.97 -12.86
N LYS A 307 -6.58 8.09 -12.39
CA LYS A 307 -6.17 8.02 -10.98
C LYS A 307 -5.45 9.29 -10.53
N LEU A 308 -4.55 9.83 -11.34
CA LEU A 308 -3.84 11.08 -11.06
C LEU A 308 -4.79 12.27 -11.01
N LEU A 309 -5.71 12.37 -11.98
CA LEU A 309 -6.71 13.44 -12.02
C LEU A 309 -7.61 13.41 -10.77
N ARG A 310 -8.14 12.23 -10.41
CA ARG A 310 -8.95 12.08 -9.19
C ARG A 310 -8.16 12.44 -7.93
N ALA A 311 -6.93 11.91 -7.80
CA ALA A 311 -6.08 12.22 -6.65
C ALA A 311 -5.76 13.72 -6.54
N ALA A 312 -5.55 14.38 -7.67
CA ALA A 312 -5.33 15.82 -7.74
C ALA A 312 -6.58 16.62 -7.33
N ILE A 313 -7.74 16.34 -7.95
CA ILE A 313 -8.99 17.04 -7.67
C ILE A 313 -9.40 16.85 -6.21
N TYR A 314 -9.44 15.61 -5.72
CA TYR A 314 -9.80 15.34 -4.33
C TYR A 314 -8.78 15.92 -3.34
N GLY A 315 -7.49 15.95 -3.70
CA GLY A 315 -6.46 16.61 -2.90
C GLY A 315 -6.68 18.13 -2.79
N VAL A 316 -6.94 18.81 -3.91
CA VAL A 316 -7.23 20.26 -3.94
C VAL A 316 -8.49 20.58 -3.16
N ILE A 317 -9.59 19.85 -3.40
CA ILE A 317 -10.87 20.05 -2.71
C ILE A 317 -10.73 19.82 -1.20
N SER A 318 -10.09 18.71 -0.81
CA SER A 318 -9.89 18.36 0.61
C SER A 318 -9.10 19.45 1.34
N ILE A 319 -8.00 19.93 0.76
CA ILE A 319 -7.17 20.99 1.34
C ILE A 319 -7.94 22.31 1.40
N PHE A 320 -8.68 22.65 0.35
CA PHE A 320 -9.49 23.86 0.30
C PHE A 320 -10.59 23.89 1.38
N ILE A 321 -11.38 22.81 1.48
CA ILE A 321 -12.43 22.69 2.50
C ILE A 321 -11.82 22.74 3.91
N THR A 322 -10.75 21.98 4.14
CA THR A 322 -10.09 21.96 5.45
C THR A 322 -9.54 23.34 5.81
N LYS A 323 -8.97 24.06 4.84
CA LYS A 323 -8.45 25.41 5.07
C LYS A 323 -9.57 26.38 5.43
N ILE A 324 -10.69 26.37 4.69
CA ILE A 324 -11.86 27.18 5.03
C ILE A 324 -12.35 26.88 6.44
N LEU A 325 -12.49 25.60 6.80
CA LEU A 325 -12.96 25.20 8.13
C LEU A 325 -12.02 25.69 9.24
N VAL A 326 -10.70 25.52 9.07
CA VAL A 326 -9.71 26.01 10.04
C VAL A 326 -9.75 27.54 10.12
N SER A 327 -9.89 28.24 8.99
CA SER A 327 -10.01 29.69 8.98
C SER A 327 -11.28 30.17 9.72
N LEU A 328 -12.44 29.53 9.49
CA LEU A 328 -13.71 29.87 10.14
C LEU A 328 -13.73 29.56 11.64
N LEU A 329 -13.20 28.41 12.04
CA LEU A 329 -13.29 27.93 13.42
C LEU A 329 -12.17 28.45 14.33
N ILE A 330 -11.00 28.77 13.77
CA ILE A 330 -9.81 29.08 14.56
C ILE A 330 -9.25 30.45 14.18
N GLU A 331 -8.86 30.66 12.92
CA GLU A 331 -8.11 31.86 12.53
C GLU A 331 -8.93 33.14 12.65
N ILE A 332 -10.16 33.15 12.14
CA ILE A 332 -11.02 34.34 12.17
C ILE A 332 -11.39 34.73 13.60
N PRO A 333 -11.87 33.82 14.47
CA PRO A 333 -12.11 34.16 15.87
C PRO A 333 -10.84 34.68 16.57
N PHE A 334 -9.70 34.06 16.33
CA PHE A 334 -8.46 34.45 16.97
C PHE A 334 -7.97 35.83 16.49
N ASP A 335 -7.96 36.06 15.18
CA ASP A 335 -7.47 37.31 14.61
C ASP A 335 -8.40 38.49 14.91
N LYS A 336 -9.71 38.23 15.02
CA LYS A 336 -10.72 39.26 15.35
C LYS A 336 -10.76 39.59 16.84
N TYR A 337 -10.79 38.57 17.71
CA TYR A 337 -11.08 38.76 19.13
C TYR A 337 -9.83 38.80 20.03
N ILE A 338 -8.71 38.22 19.60
CA ILE A 338 -7.50 38.11 20.44
C ILE A 338 -6.39 39.05 19.96
N THR A 339 -6.01 38.98 18.68
CA THR A 339 -4.90 39.80 18.17
C THR A 339 -5.34 41.17 17.65
N HIS A 340 -6.63 41.35 17.37
CA HIS A 340 -7.22 42.55 16.75
C HIS A 340 -6.55 42.95 15.41
N GLN A 341 -5.87 42.01 14.74
CA GLN A 341 -5.15 42.22 13.48
C GLN A 341 -5.92 41.59 12.31
N PHE A 342 -7.23 41.84 12.25
CA PHE A 342 -8.07 41.25 11.21
C PHE A 342 -7.97 42.06 9.90
N SER A 343 -7.38 41.45 8.87
CA SER A 343 -7.35 41.99 7.51
C SER A 343 -8.03 41.03 6.53
N TYR A 344 -8.95 41.56 5.73
CA TYR A 344 -9.63 40.79 4.69
C TYR A 344 -8.66 40.30 3.61
N LEU A 345 -7.59 41.07 3.34
CA LEU A 345 -6.57 40.70 2.38
C LEU A 345 -5.75 39.50 2.88
N THR A 346 -5.30 39.52 4.14
CA THR A 346 -4.55 38.39 4.72
C THR A 346 -5.41 37.14 4.78
N LEU A 347 -6.68 37.25 5.17
CA LEU A 347 -7.62 36.13 5.15
C LEU A 347 -7.79 35.55 3.74
N ALA A 348 -8.01 36.40 2.74
CA ALA A 348 -8.16 35.94 1.35
C ALA A 348 -6.90 35.24 0.85
N LEU A 349 -5.72 35.84 1.04
CA LEU A 349 -4.45 35.24 0.66
C LEU A 349 -4.22 33.90 1.38
N ASN A 350 -4.54 33.83 2.68
CA ASN A 350 -4.39 32.62 3.48
C ASN A 350 -5.28 31.47 2.98
N ILE A 351 -6.51 31.78 2.52
CA ILE A 351 -7.44 30.78 2.00
C ILE A 351 -7.08 30.37 0.57
N PHE A 352 -6.69 31.31 -0.30
CA PHE A 352 -6.53 31.04 -1.73
C PHE A 352 -5.13 30.58 -2.16
N ILE A 353 -4.06 31.05 -1.52
CA ILE A 353 -2.69 30.66 -1.90
C ILE A 353 -2.48 29.14 -1.78
N PRO A 354 -2.86 28.45 -0.70
CA PRO A 354 -2.58 27.02 -0.57
C PRO A 354 -3.26 26.16 -1.66
N PRO A 355 -4.57 26.30 -1.95
CA PRO A 355 -5.22 25.61 -3.07
C PRO A 355 -4.61 25.96 -4.43
N LEU A 356 -4.26 27.24 -4.67
CA LEU A 356 -3.63 27.67 -5.91
C LEU A 356 -2.28 26.98 -6.11
N LEU A 357 -1.45 26.92 -5.06
CA LEU A 357 -0.17 26.20 -5.10
C LEU A 357 -0.37 24.71 -5.39
N MET A 358 -1.35 24.06 -4.76
CA MET A 358 -1.66 22.65 -5.03
C MET A 358 -2.10 22.45 -6.49
N PHE A 359 -2.96 23.33 -7.01
CA PHE A 359 -3.41 23.29 -8.40
C PHE A 359 -2.23 23.45 -9.38
N LEU A 360 -1.37 24.46 -9.18
CA LEU A 360 -0.16 24.66 -9.99
C LEU A 360 0.78 23.45 -9.93
N MET A 361 1.01 22.89 -8.74
CA MET A 361 1.82 21.68 -8.56
C MET A 361 1.28 20.51 -9.38
N VAL A 362 -0.04 20.30 -9.39
CA VAL A 362 -0.69 19.25 -10.18
C VAL A 362 -0.51 19.47 -11.67
N LEU A 363 -0.67 20.71 -12.16
CA LEU A 363 -0.55 21.02 -13.60
C LEU A 363 0.85 20.70 -14.16
N THR A 364 1.89 20.78 -13.32
CA THR A 364 3.26 20.43 -13.75
C THR A 364 3.49 18.92 -13.90
N ILE A 365 2.56 18.08 -13.43
CA ILE A 365 2.69 16.62 -13.45
C ILE A 365 2.39 16.09 -14.85
N ARG A 366 3.46 15.76 -15.59
CA ARG A 366 3.36 15.16 -16.91
C ARG A 366 3.33 13.63 -16.83
N PRO A 367 2.42 12.95 -17.54
CA PRO A 367 2.49 11.50 -17.69
C PRO A 367 3.74 11.09 -18.49
N PRO A 368 4.11 9.79 -18.50
CA PRO A 368 5.27 9.31 -19.26
C PRO A 368 5.21 9.68 -20.75
N SER A 369 6.38 9.90 -21.35
CA SER A 369 6.56 10.25 -22.76
C SER A 369 6.10 9.12 -23.70
N LYS A 370 5.98 9.42 -25.01
CA LYS A 370 5.78 8.37 -26.03
C LYS A 370 7.02 7.47 -26.21
N GLU A 371 8.21 8.02 -25.98
CA GLU A 371 9.47 7.26 -26.03
C GLU A 371 9.52 6.16 -24.94
N ASN A 372 8.86 6.39 -23.80
CA ASN A 372 8.78 5.42 -22.72
C ASN A 372 8.11 4.11 -23.16
N LEU A 373 7.09 4.18 -24.05
CA LEU A 373 6.45 2.99 -24.60
C LEU A 373 7.44 2.12 -25.39
N GLN A 374 8.30 2.74 -26.21
CA GLN A 374 9.29 2.00 -26.98
C GLN A 374 10.30 1.29 -26.07
N ARG A 375 10.74 1.95 -24.99
CA ARG A 375 11.61 1.31 -23.99
C ARG A 375 10.91 0.17 -23.27
N VAL A 376 9.64 0.34 -22.94
CA VAL A 376 8.83 -0.72 -22.32
C VAL A 376 8.72 -1.93 -23.25
N ILE A 377 8.45 -1.73 -24.55
CA ILE A 377 8.41 -2.81 -25.54
C ILE A 377 9.74 -3.58 -25.53
N LEU A 378 10.86 -2.89 -25.67
CA LEU A 378 12.19 -3.51 -25.65
C LEU A 378 12.45 -4.31 -24.37
N GLU A 379 12.12 -3.74 -23.20
CA GLU A 379 12.33 -4.43 -21.92
C GLU A 379 11.42 -5.65 -21.73
N VAL A 380 10.17 -5.62 -22.21
CA VAL A 380 9.30 -6.81 -22.18
C VAL A 380 9.86 -7.90 -23.10
N MET A 381 10.32 -7.54 -24.31
CA MET A 381 10.92 -8.50 -25.25
C MET A 381 12.13 -9.21 -24.63
N LYS A 382 13.02 -8.46 -23.95
CA LYS A 382 14.19 -9.00 -23.23
C LYS A 382 13.84 -9.91 -22.06
N ILE A 383 12.64 -9.78 -21.49
CA ILE A 383 12.17 -10.57 -20.36
C ILE A 383 11.53 -11.88 -20.86
N VAL A 384 10.76 -11.80 -21.94
CA VAL A 384 10.05 -12.93 -22.54
C VAL A 384 11.01 -13.89 -23.25
N TYR A 385 11.84 -13.37 -24.14
CA TYR A 385 12.73 -14.18 -24.98
C TYR A 385 14.09 -14.40 -24.32
N GLU A 386 14.71 -15.52 -24.66
CA GLU A 386 16.08 -15.81 -24.25
C GLU A 386 17.05 -14.84 -24.94
N ASN A 387 17.93 -14.20 -24.16
CA ASN A 387 18.90 -13.24 -24.64
C ASN A 387 20.29 -13.60 -24.11
N GLU A 388 21.27 -13.70 -25.00
CA GLU A 388 22.65 -14.08 -24.66
C GLU A 388 23.34 -12.99 -23.82
N GLN A 389 22.94 -11.72 -23.99
CA GLN A 389 23.45 -10.59 -23.20
C GLN A 389 22.52 -10.27 -22.03
N LYS A 390 22.99 -10.57 -20.81
CA LYS A 390 22.29 -10.19 -19.57
C LYS A 390 22.58 -8.73 -19.22
N ASP A 391 21.56 -7.90 -19.18
CA ASP A 391 21.67 -6.54 -18.63
C ASP A 391 22.04 -6.62 -17.14
N ILE A 392 23.19 -6.05 -16.77
CA ILE A 392 23.66 -5.98 -15.38
C ILE A 392 23.26 -4.63 -14.79
N TYR A 393 22.52 -4.67 -13.68
CA TYR A 393 22.09 -3.49 -12.93
C TYR A 393 22.91 -3.33 -11.65
N PRO A 394 23.88 -2.41 -11.61
CA PRO A 394 24.70 -2.21 -10.42
C PRO A 394 23.90 -1.48 -9.32
N VAL A 395 23.76 -2.12 -8.17
CA VAL A 395 23.30 -1.47 -6.94
C VAL A 395 24.53 -0.98 -6.18
N LYS A 396 24.73 0.35 -6.19
CA LYS A 396 25.76 0.99 -5.37
C LYS A 396 25.31 1.05 -3.92
N LEU A 397 26.18 0.61 -3.02
CA LEU A 397 25.97 0.77 -1.58
C LEU A 397 26.09 2.24 -1.21
N PRO A 398 25.16 2.81 -0.41
CA PRO A 398 25.33 4.17 0.09
C PRO A 398 26.63 4.24 0.90
N PRO A 399 27.51 5.21 0.61
CA PRO A 399 28.81 5.30 1.26
C PRO A 399 28.62 5.40 2.78
N LYS A 400 29.46 4.73 3.55
CA LYS A 400 29.60 5.05 4.98
C LYS A 400 30.28 6.42 5.04
N ARG A 401 29.58 7.40 5.60
CA ARG A 401 30.09 8.76 5.77
C ARG A 401 30.81 8.83 7.11
N GLY A 402 31.97 9.46 7.14
CA GLY A 402 32.64 9.80 8.41
C GLY A 402 31.89 10.91 9.14
N PRO A 403 32.13 11.10 10.45
CA PRO A 403 31.41 12.08 11.27
C PRO A 403 31.55 13.52 10.74
N ILE A 404 32.71 13.89 10.19
CA ILE A 404 32.94 15.23 9.60
C ILE A 404 32.01 15.50 8.41
N MET A 405 31.92 14.54 7.48
CA MET A 405 31.04 14.65 6.31
C MET A 405 29.56 14.70 6.73
N GLU A 406 29.19 13.95 7.76
CA GLU A 406 27.83 14.00 8.32
C GLU A 406 27.51 15.36 8.93
N SER A 407 28.44 15.96 9.68
CA SER A 407 28.30 17.31 10.23
C SER A 407 28.16 18.39 9.15
N VAL A 408 28.98 18.34 8.09
CA VAL A 408 28.88 19.30 6.97
C VAL A 408 27.52 19.19 6.28
N LEU A 409 27.05 17.97 5.99
CA LEU A 409 25.74 17.76 5.39
C LEU A 409 24.60 18.21 6.30
N PHE A 410 24.72 17.99 7.61
CA PHE A 410 23.75 18.48 8.59
C PHE A 410 23.71 20.02 8.61
N ALA A 411 24.87 20.69 8.54
CA ALA A 411 24.94 22.15 8.45
C ALA A 411 24.27 22.68 7.19
N PHE A 412 24.52 22.09 6.02
CA PHE A 412 23.84 22.44 4.77
C PHE A 412 22.33 22.20 4.85
N TYR A 413 21.90 21.12 5.49
CA TYR A 413 20.48 20.84 5.72
C TYR A 413 19.83 21.87 6.64
N LEU A 414 20.48 22.23 7.75
CA LEU A 414 20.00 23.27 8.66
C LEU A 414 19.92 24.63 7.97
N PHE A 415 20.93 24.96 7.16
CA PHE A 415 20.92 26.16 6.33
C PHE A 415 19.73 26.19 5.36
N SER A 416 19.49 25.09 4.62
CA SER A 416 18.31 24.95 3.75
C SER A 416 17.02 25.18 4.54
N PHE A 417 16.91 24.60 5.73
CA PHE A 417 15.74 24.76 6.59
C PHE A 417 15.51 26.23 6.98
N ILE A 418 16.54 26.91 7.49
CA ILE A 418 16.46 28.32 7.91
C ILE A 418 16.09 29.22 6.74
N VAL A 419 16.76 29.06 5.59
CA VAL A 419 16.49 29.87 4.39
C VAL A 419 15.07 29.63 3.88
N SER A 420 14.67 28.37 3.73
CA SER A 420 13.38 28.01 3.12
C SER A 420 12.20 28.48 3.97
N PHE A 421 12.21 28.26 5.28
CA PHE A 421 11.17 28.73 6.18
C PHE A 421 11.26 30.26 6.40
N GLY A 422 12.48 30.79 6.54
CA GLY A 422 12.73 32.21 6.80
C GLY A 422 12.20 33.12 5.69
N ILE A 423 12.39 32.76 4.42
CA ILE A 423 11.86 33.51 3.27
C ILE A 423 10.33 33.59 3.31
N ILE A 424 9.66 32.47 3.60
CA ILE A 424 8.19 32.42 3.67
C ILE A 424 7.67 33.21 4.86
N VAL A 425 8.26 33.03 6.06
CA VAL A 425 7.90 33.78 7.26
C VAL A 425 8.08 35.28 7.04
N TRP A 426 9.22 35.70 6.49
CA TRP A 426 9.52 37.09 6.18
C TRP A 426 8.50 37.68 5.19
N GLY A 427 8.16 36.95 4.13
CA GLY A 427 7.14 37.37 3.18
C GLY A 427 5.75 37.53 3.82
N LEU A 428 5.33 36.59 4.67
CA LEU A 428 4.05 36.66 5.37
C LEU A 428 4.00 37.79 6.41
N GLN A 429 5.11 38.07 7.10
CA GLN A 429 5.22 39.20 8.02
C GLN A 429 5.09 40.54 7.30
N LYS A 430 5.67 40.67 6.08
CA LYS A 430 5.49 41.85 5.24
C LYS A 430 4.07 42.04 4.73
N LEU A 431 3.28 40.97 4.71
CA LEU A 431 1.85 41.00 4.42
C LEU A 431 0.98 41.17 5.67
N GLU A 432 1.58 41.44 6.83
CA GLU A 432 0.89 41.66 8.11
C GLU A 432 0.06 40.44 8.58
N PHE A 433 0.51 39.22 8.28
CA PHE A 433 -0.12 38.01 8.81
C PHE A 433 0.12 37.92 10.33
N GLY A 434 -0.95 37.62 11.09
CA GLY A 434 -0.84 37.27 12.50
C GLY A 434 0.00 36.00 12.71
N ILE A 435 0.68 35.91 13.86
CA ILE A 435 1.61 34.82 14.18
C ILE A 435 0.93 33.44 14.06
N LEU A 436 -0.32 33.32 14.53
CA LEU A 436 -1.08 32.07 14.42
C LEU A 436 -1.35 31.70 12.95
N SER A 437 -1.78 32.68 12.14
CA SER A 437 -2.04 32.52 10.72
C SER A 437 -0.77 32.14 9.94
N ILE A 438 0.41 32.67 10.31
CA ILE A 438 1.72 32.23 9.76
C ILE A 438 1.98 30.75 10.07
N ILE A 439 1.82 30.34 11.33
CA ILE A 439 2.06 28.95 11.75
C ILE A 439 1.14 28.00 10.97
N ILE A 440 -0.15 28.31 10.90
CA ILE A 440 -1.13 27.48 10.19
C ILE A 440 -0.82 27.45 8.69
N PHE A 441 -0.48 28.59 8.09
CA PHE A 441 -0.09 28.65 6.67
C PHE A 441 1.10 27.74 6.36
N ILE A 442 2.15 27.76 7.20
CA ILE A 442 3.33 26.90 7.04
C ILE A 442 2.95 25.41 7.14
N ILE A 443 2.08 25.04 8.08
CA ILE A 443 1.57 23.66 8.21
C ILE A 443 0.89 23.22 6.92
N PHE A 444 -0.03 24.04 6.38
CA PHE A 444 -0.72 23.73 5.13
C PHE A 444 0.23 23.69 3.93
N LEU A 445 1.16 24.63 3.82
CA LEU A 445 2.17 24.67 2.76
C LEU A 445 3.02 23.39 2.77
N SER A 446 3.47 22.95 3.95
CA SER A 446 4.17 21.67 4.13
C SER A 446 3.34 20.48 3.70
N LEU A 447 2.06 20.42 4.08
CA LEU A 447 1.15 19.33 3.69
C LEU A 447 0.93 19.31 2.17
N ILE A 448 0.77 20.47 1.54
CA ILE A 448 0.58 20.61 0.08
C ILE A 448 1.83 20.16 -0.68
N LEU A 449 3.02 20.63 -0.29
CA LEU A 449 4.27 20.23 -0.95
C LEU A 449 4.52 18.73 -0.80
N PHE A 450 4.19 18.15 0.36
CA PHE A 450 4.23 16.70 0.56
C PHE A 450 3.20 15.95 -0.31
N ALA A 451 1.96 16.43 -0.38
CA ALA A 451 0.93 15.83 -1.22
C ALA A 451 1.29 15.91 -2.71
N GLY A 452 1.73 17.09 -3.19
CA GLY A 452 2.17 17.31 -4.56
C GLY A 452 3.35 16.43 -4.96
N THR A 453 4.36 16.30 -4.10
CA THR A 453 5.48 15.36 -4.35
C THR A 453 5.02 13.90 -4.38
N ARG A 454 4.07 13.51 -3.53
CA ARG A 454 3.44 12.16 -3.56
C ARG A 454 2.69 11.91 -4.87
N VAL A 455 1.91 12.86 -5.37
CA VAL A 455 1.22 12.74 -6.68
C VAL A 455 2.23 12.68 -7.82
N ARG A 456 3.27 13.53 -7.80
CA ARG A 456 4.35 13.51 -8.79
C ARG A 456 5.08 12.16 -8.80
N HIS A 457 5.37 11.58 -7.64
CA HIS A 457 5.98 10.25 -7.56
C HIS A 457 5.08 9.14 -8.13
N ARG A 458 3.76 9.23 -7.93
CA ARG A 458 2.78 8.30 -8.53
C ARG A 458 2.71 8.44 -10.05
N SER A 459 2.89 9.64 -10.61
CA SER A 459 2.89 9.83 -12.07
C SER A 459 4.03 9.09 -12.80
N LYS A 460 5.12 8.81 -12.08
CA LYS A 460 6.29 8.09 -12.58
C LYS A 460 6.15 6.56 -12.48
N GLU A 461 4.98 6.03 -12.10
CA GLU A 461 4.76 4.58 -11.90
C GLU A 461 5.06 3.74 -13.15
N LEU A 462 4.69 4.23 -14.34
CA LEU A 462 4.92 3.53 -15.62
C LEU A 462 6.26 3.89 -16.30
N ARG A 463 7.10 4.71 -15.67
CA ARG A 463 8.29 5.28 -16.30
C ARG A 463 9.51 4.38 -16.13
N VAL A 464 10.12 4.00 -17.26
CA VAL A 464 11.36 3.20 -17.33
C VAL A 464 12.58 4.09 -17.66
N GLU A 465 12.34 5.25 -18.26
CA GLU A 465 13.36 6.25 -18.62
C GLU A 465 14.10 6.86 -17.42
N GLU A 466 15.38 7.19 -17.62
CA GLU A 466 16.16 8.01 -16.68
C GLU A 466 15.76 9.48 -16.79
N GLU A 467 15.65 10.15 -15.64
CA GLU A 467 15.50 11.60 -15.62
C GLU A 467 16.85 12.25 -15.85
N LYS A 468 16.90 13.16 -16.82
CA LYS A 468 17.97 14.16 -16.87
C LYS A 468 17.67 15.17 -15.77
N GLU A 469 18.37 15.05 -14.63
CA GLU A 469 18.32 16.08 -13.61
C GLU A 469 18.87 17.38 -14.20
N THR A 470 18.06 18.44 -14.14
CA THR A 470 18.49 19.79 -14.54
C THR A 470 18.91 20.55 -13.29
N MET A 471 19.92 21.41 -13.37
CA MET A 471 20.39 22.22 -12.23
C MET A 471 19.25 22.99 -11.55
N ILE A 472 18.30 23.50 -12.33
CA ILE A 472 17.11 24.19 -11.83
C ILE A 472 16.24 23.26 -10.96
N THR A 473 15.98 22.03 -11.43
CA THR A 473 15.17 21.06 -10.67
C THR A 473 15.85 20.68 -9.35
N SER A 474 17.17 20.51 -9.35
CA SER A 474 17.93 20.19 -8.14
C SER A 474 17.90 21.32 -7.12
N PHE A 475 17.93 22.58 -7.56
CA PHE A 475 17.82 23.75 -6.68
C PHE A 475 16.44 23.87 -6.03
N PHE A 476 15.36 23.71 -6.82
CA PHE A 476 13.99 23.70 -6.27
C PHE A 476 13.76 22.53 -5.30
N ASP A 477 14.29 21.34 -5.62
CA ASP A 477 14.21 20.19 -4.71
C ASP A 477 14.95 20.47 -3.39
N PHE A 478 16.09 21.17 -3.43
CA PHE A 478 16.84 21.57 -2.23
C PHE A 478 16.05 22.51 -1.30
N LEU A 479 15.35 23.51 -1.84
CA LEU A 479 14.55 24.47 -1.05
C LEU A 479 13.20 23.89 -0.59
N THR A 480 12.60 22.97 -1.36
CA THR A 480 11.30 22.38 -1.01
C THR A 480 11.43 21.21 -0.05
N LEU A 481 12.60 20.55 0.01
CA LEU A 481 12.84 19.38 0.85
C LEU A 481 12.48 19.59 2.34
N PRO A 482 12.88 20.70 3.01
CA PRO A 482 12.47 20.97 4.39
C PRO A 482 10.95 20.93 4.60
N PHE A 483 10.19 21.60 3.73
CA PHE A 483 8.73 21.61 3.81
C PHE A 483 8.11 20.23 3.58
N VAL A 484 8.63 19.46 2.61
CA VAL A 484 8.18 18.10 2.30
C VAL A 484 8.42 17.16 3.48
N LEU A 485 9.55 17.29 4.18
CA LEU A 485 9.86 16.48 5.36
C LEU A 485 8.95 16.81 6.54
N VAL A 486 8.68 18.10 6.79
CA VAL A 486 7.71 18.54 7.81
C VAL A 486 6.30 18.06 7.46
N GLY A 487 5.89 18.19 6.19
CA GLY A 487 4.60 17.69 5.71
C GLY A 487 4.45 16.18 5.86
N ARG A 488 5.50 15.42 5.54
CA ARG A 488 5.55 13.97 5.78
C ARG A 488 5.41 13.63 7.26
N TRP A 489 6.08 14.38 8.13
CA TRP A 489 6.01 14.19 9.57
C TRP A 489 4.59 14.48 10.09
N LEU A 490 3.99 15.61 9.71
CA LEU A 490 2.62 16.00 10.06
C LEU A 490 1.59 14.95 9.62
N SER A 491 1.65 14.54 8.34
CA SER A 491 0.78 13.50 7.79
C SER A 491 0.92 12.18 8.56
N SER A 492 2.13 11.80 8.95
CA SER A 492 2.36 10.58 9.74
C SER A 492 1.87 10.66 11.18
N GLN A 493 1.74 11.85 11.77
CA GLN A 493 1.11 12.02 13.08
C GLN A 493 -0.42 11.96 12.95
N TRP A 494 -0.99 12.56 11.92
CA TRP A 494 -2.44 12.51 11.65
C TRP A 494 -2.94 11.07 11.49
N GLU A 495 -2.20 10.21 10.79
CA GLU A 495 -2.50 8.77 10.67
C GLU A 495 -2.43 8.01 12.02
N ARG A 496 -1.72 8.52 13.02
CA ARG A 496 -1.61 7.90 14.35
C ARG A 496 -2.76 8.28 15.27
N PHE A 497 -3.31 9.48 15.10
CA PHE A 497 -4.50 9.93 15.81
C PHE A 497 -5.74 9.44 15.05
N ASN A 498 -5.98 8.13 15.10
CA ASN A 498 -7.20 7.47 14.64
C ASN A 498 -8.48 7.94 15.38
N VAL A 499 -8.50 9.12 16.01
CA VAL A 499 -9.63 9.63 16.81
C VAL A 499 -10.89 9.75 15.95
N LEU A 500 -10.77 10.26 14.73
CA LEU A 500 -11.89 10.30 13.77
C LEU A 500 -12.39 8.89 13.42
N MET A 501 -11.49 7.93 13.23
CA MET A 501 -11.85 6.54 12.95
C MET A 501 -12.48 5.86 14.17
N VAL A 502 -12.02 6.16 15.38
CA VAL A 502 -12.60 5.64 16.63
C VAL A 502 -14.01 6.20 16.82
N ILE A 503 -14.21 7.50 16.61
CA ILE A 503 -15.53 8.14 16.65
C ILE A 503 -16.45 7.52 15.58
N PHE A 504 -15.97 7.40 14.34
CA PHE A 504 -16.73 6.77 13.26
C PHE A 504 -17.12 5.31 13.58
N ASN A 505 -16.20 4.53 14.14
CA ASN A 505 -16.47 3.14 14.53
C ASN A 505 -17.55 3.05 15.64
N ILE A 506 -17.49 3.94 16.63
CA ILE A 506 -18.43 3.89 17.76
C ILE A 506 -19.82 4.39 17.35
N PHE A 507 -19.89 5.56 16.70
CA PHE A 507 -21.16 6.24 16.46
C PHE A 507 -21.87 5.81 15.16
N ILE A 508 -21.15 5.27 14.19
CA ILE A 508 -21.71 4.94 12.88
C ILE A 508 -21.64 3.43 12.63
N GLU A 509 -20.48 2.81 12.80
CA GLU A 509 -20.29 1.39 12.43
C GLU A 509 -21.09 0.42 13.29
N LEU A 510 -21.05 0.57 14.62
CA LEU A 510 -21.75 -0.35 15.53
C LEU A 510 -23.28 -0.34 15.34
N PRO A 511 -23.96 0.82 15.28
CA PRO A 511 -25.39 0.86 14.99
C PRO A 511 -25.73 0.33 13.60
N PHE A 512 -24.95 0.71 12.58
CA PHE A 512 -25.21 0.30 11.21
C PHE A 512 -25.14 -1.22 11.03
N LYS A 513 -24.19 -1.87 11.71
CA LYS A 513 -24.08 -3.34 11.68
C LYS A 513 -25.28 -4.02 12.32
N SER A 514 -25.72 -3.54 13.49
CA SER A 514 -26.88 -4.12 14.18
C SER A 514 -28.13 -4.02 13.30
N PHE A 515 -28.25 -2.93 12.54
CA PHE A 515 -29.31 -2.73 11.56
C PHE A 515 -29.24 -3.72 10.39
N THR A 516 -28.06 -3.98 9.81
CA THR A 516 -27.95 -4.93 8.68
C THR A 516 -28.20 -6.37 9.08
N GLU A 517 -27.75 -6.78 10.28
CA GLU A 517 -28.06 -8.11 10.83
C GLU A 517 -29.56 -8.28 11.13
N PHE A 518 -30.20 -7.24 11.69
CA PHE A 518 -31.65 -7.22 11.88
C PHE A 518 -32.41 -7.32 10.56
N LEU A 519 -32.03 -6.56 9.53
CA LEU A 519 -32.67 -6.62 8.21
C LEU A 519 -32.65 -8.02 7.62
N GLU A 520 -31.54 -8.74 7.76
CA GLU A 520 -31.41 -10.11 7.26
C GLU A 520 -32.30 -11.08 8.05
N GLN A 521 -32.30 -11.02 9.38
CA GLN A 521 -33.18 -11.84 10.22
C GLN A 521 -34.66 -11.58 9.93
N TRP A 522 -35.04 -10.31 9.78
CA TRP A 522 -36.38 -9.90 9.41
C TRP A 522 -36.79 -10.49 8.05
N ARG A 523 -35.88 -10.51 7.09
CA ARG A 523 -36.12 -11.08 5.76
C ARG A 523 -36.26 -12.60 5.76
N TYR A 524 -35.43 -13.30 6.53
CA TYR A 524 -35.59 -14.74 6.73
C TYR A 524 -36.95 -15.06 7.37
N PHE A 525 -37.33 -14.31 8.41
CA PHE A 525 -38.63 -14.44 9.05
C PHE A 525 -39.79 -14.23 8.06
N LEU A 526 -39.72 -13.19 7.21
CA LEU A 526 -40.74 -12.96 6.18
C LEU A 526 -40.82 -14.10 5.16
N LYS A 527 -39.68 -14.71 4.81
CA LYS A 527 -39.63 -15.85 3.88
C LYS A 527 -40.25 -17.10 4.52
N GLU A 528 -39.89 -17.41 5.75
CA GLU A 528 -40.45 -18.51 6.54
C GLU A 528 -41.97 -18.36 6.69
N LYS A 529 -42.45 -17.15 7.04
CA LYS A 529 -43.89 -16.88 7.13
C LYS A 529 -44.62 -16.98 5.80
N LYS A 530 -43.95 -16.70 4.67
CA LYS A 530 -44.53 -16.88 3.33
C LYS A 530 -44.60 -18.36 2.94
N GLU A 531 -43.61 -19.16 3.34
CA GLU A 531 -43.59 -20.61 3.13
C GLU A 531 -44.63 -21.32 4.01
N GLU A 532 -44.96 -20.82 5.21
CA GLU A 532 -46.05 -21.35 6.05
C GLU A 532 -47.47 -21.06 5.50
N ILE A 533 -47.62 -20.06 4.64
CA ILE A 533 -48.92 -19.64 4.07
C ILE A 533 -49.26 -20.45 2.80
N HIS A 534 -48.30 -21.20 2.25
CA HIS A 534 -48.46 -22.07 1.07
C HIS A 534 -48.39 -23.54 1.47
#